data_AF-A0A562QBJ2-F1
#
_entry.id   AF-A0A562QBJ2-F1
#
_cell.length_a   1.000
_cell.length_b   1.000
_cell.length_c   1.000
_cell.angle_alpha   90.00
_cell.angle_beta   90.00
_cell.angle_gamma   90.00
#
_symmetry.space_group_name_H-M   'P 1'
#
loop_
_entity.id
_entity.type
_entity.pdbx_description
1 polymer ?
#
loop_
_entity_poly.entity_id
_entity_poly.type
_entity_poly.pdbx_seq_one_letter_code
_entity_poly.pdbx_strand_id
1 'polypeptide(L)' 'MSEARRHSHEELLTILEYIRDKAKEETRLEVAECMLDYGIDIKLVRAITGLRQNQVDK' A
#
# COMPACT_ATOMS: atom_id res chain seq x y z
N MET A 1 16.89 -17.75 25.18
CA MET A 1 16.83 -18.51 23.90
C MET A 1 15.43 -18.33 23.34
N SER A 2 15.32 -17.78 22.14
CA SER A 2 14.06 -17.28 21.55
C SER A 2 13.17 -18.45 21.11
N GLU A 3 11.94 -18.50 21.64
CA GLU A 3 10.88 -19.38 21.13
C GLU A 3 10.47 -18.89 19.73
N ALA A 4 10.94 -19.59 18.69
CA ALA A 4 10.36 -19.45 17.36
C ALA A 4 8.92 -19.97 17.42
N ARG A 5 7.94 -19.06 17.53
CA ARG A 5 6.52 -19.41 17.37
C ARG A 5 6.34 -20.08 16.03
N ARG A 6 5.96 -21.37 16.03
CA ARG A 6 5.55 -22.07 14.82
C ARG A 6 4.18 -21.53 14.45
N HIS A 7 4.13 -20.66 13.45
CA HIS A 7 2.88 -20.20 12.87
C HIS A 7 2.18 -21.35 12.14
N SER A 8 0.86 -21.39 12.20
CA SER A 8 0.09 -22.31 11.36
C SER A 8 0.25 -21.92 9.88
N HIS A 9 -0.03 -22.87 8.98
CA HIS A 9 0.01 -22.58 7.54
C HIS A 9 -0.95 -21.43 7.16
N GLU A 10 -2.15 -21.41 7.75
CA GLU A 10 -3.16 -20.37 7.52
C GLU A 10 -2.73 -19.01 8.07
N GLU A 11 -2.10 -18.98 9.24
CA GLU A 11 -1.54 -17.74 9.80
C GLU A 11 -0.45 -17.16 8.90
N LEU A 12 0.44 -17.99 8.37
CA LEU A 12 1.49 -17.55 7.45
C LEU A 12 0.90 -17.00 6.14
N LEU A 13 -0.10 -17.66 5.58
CA LEU A 13 -0.80 -17.17 4.38
C LEU A 13 -1.43 -15.80 4.64
N THR A 14 -2.12 -15.65 5.77
CA THR A 14 -2.76 -14.38 6.16
C THR A 14 -1.73 -13.25 6.30
N ILE A 15 -0.58 -13.54 6.91
CA ILE A 15 0.52 -12.56 7.06
C ILE A 15 1.08 -12.17 5.69
N LEU A 16 1.30 -13.14 4.79
CA LEU A 16 1.81 -12.87 3.45
C LEU A 16 0.83 -12.04 2.61
N GLU A 17 -0.47 -12.31 2.72
CA GLU A 17 -1.51 -11.51 2.06
C GLU A 17 -1.52 -10.08 2.58
N TYR A 18 -1.45 -9.91 3.91
CA TYR A 18 -1.34 -8.59 4.53
C TYR A 18 -0.12 -7.82 4.03
N ILE A 19 1.07 -8.44 4.03
CA ILE A 19 2.32 -7.81 3.57
C ILE A 19 2.19 -7.42 2.09
N ARG A 20 1.68 -8.32 1.26
CA ARG A 20 1.47 -8.07 -0.17
C ARG A 20 0.54 -6.87 -0.39
N ASP A 21 -0.55 -6.81 0.35
CA ASP A 21 -1.55 -5.75 0.18
C ASP A 21 -1.03 -4.41 0.71
N LYS A 22 -0.23 -4.42 1.78
CA LYS A 22 0.49 -3.24 2.27
C LYS A 22 1.53 -2.72 1.28
N ALA A 23 2.35 -3.60 0.71
CA ALA A 23 3.33 -3.20 -0.30
C ALA A 23 2.68 -2.57 -1.55
N LYS A 24 1.52 -3.09 -1.96
CA LYS A 24 0.72 -2.49 -3.05
C LYS A 24 0.17 -1.11 -2.68
N GLU A 25 -0.27 -0.93 -1.44
CA GLU A 25 -0.74 0.37 -0.94
C GLU A 25 0.39 1.40 -0.93
N GLU A 26 1.56 1.04 -0.38
CA GLU A 26 2.76 1.90 -0.37
C GLU A 26 3.18 2.30 -1.79
N THR A 27 3.25 1.34 -2.72
CA THR A 27 3.60 1.62 -4.12
C THR A 27 2.63 2.62 -4.76
N ARG A 28 1.32 2.52 -4.48
CA ARG A 28 0.33 3.47 -5.02
C ARG A 28 0.52 4.87 -4.45
N LEU A 29 0.88 4.98 -3.17
CA LEU A 29 1.15 6.25 -2.51
C LEU A 29 2.40 6.91 -3.09
N GLU A 30 3.50 6.17 -3.26
CA GLU A 30 4.73 6.69 -3.87
C GLU A 30 4.50 7.20 -5.29
N VAL A 31 3.75 6.46 -6.10
CA VAL A 31 3.37 6.89 -7.45
C VAL A 31 2.51 8.16 -7.39
N ALA A 32 1.55 8.24 -6.46
CA ALA A 32 0.72 9.42 -6.31
C ALA A 32 1.53 10.66 -5.92
N GLU A 33 2.45 10.54 -4.97
CA GLU A 33 3.36 11.61 -4.55
C GLU A 33 4.19 12.12 -5.74
N CYS A 34 4.82 11.19 -6.47
CA CYS A 34 5.62 11.54 -7.65
C CYS A 34 4.80 12.27 -8.73
N MET A 35 3.56 11.82 -8.98
CA MET A 35 2.67 12.48 -9.94
C MET A 35 2.28 13.90 -9.49
N LEU A 36 2.02 14.09 -8.20
CA LEU A 36 1.69 15.40 -7.64
C LEU A 36 2.90 16.35 -7.69
N ASP A 37 4.10 15.86 -7.42
CA ASP A 37 5.34 16.64 -7.54
C ASP A 37 5.57 17.13 -8.98
N TYR A 38 5.12 16.37 -9.97
CA TYR A 38 5.10 16.81 -11.37
C TYR A 38 3.95 17.77 -11.73
N GLY A 39 3.10 18.13 -10.76
CA GLY A 39 1.96 19.03 -10.96
C GLY A 39 0.78 18.37 -11.67
N ILE A 40 0.67 17.04 -11.66
CA ILE A 40 -0.45 16.33 -12.26
C ILE A 40 -1.72 16.57 -11.42
N ASP A 41 -2.85 16.80 -12.10
CA ASP A 41 -4.14 17.04 -11.44
C ASP A 41 -4.57 15.88 -10.52
N ILE A 42 -5.04 16.24 -9.32
CA ILE A 42 -5.42 15.32 -8.26
C ILE A 42 -6.50 14.31 -8.68
N LYS A 43 -7.42 14.67 -9.58
CA LYS A 43 -8.46 13.75 -10.06
C LYS A 43 -7.85 12.68 -10.95
N LEU A 44 -6.86 13.05 -11.78
CA LEU A 44 -6.13 12.11 -12.62
C LEU A 44 -5.23 11.19 -11.78
N VAL A 45 -4.54 11.72 -10.78
CA VAL A 45 -3.76 10.93 -9.81
C VAL A 45 -4.61 9.86 -9.14
N ARG A 46 -5.81 10.23 -8.66
CA ARG A 46 -6.75 9.29 -8.04
C ARG A 46 -7.28 8.24 -9.02
N ALA A 47 -7.55 8.62 -10.27
CA ALA A 47 -8.01 7.69 -11.29
C ALA A 47 -6.95 6.63 -11.64
N ILE A 48 -5.68 7.02 -11.68
CA ILE A 48 -4.56 6.12 -12.03
C ILE A 48 -4.17 5.22 -10.85
N THR A 49 -4.04 5.79 -9.65
CA THR A 49 -3.58 5.06 -8.46
C THR A 49 -4.69 4.30 -7.75
N GLY A 50 -5.95 4.64 -8.02
CA GLY A 50 -7.11 4.09 -7.33
C GLY A 50 -7.24 4.55 -5.86
N LEU A 51 -6.45 5.55 -5.45
CA LEU A 51 -6.48 6.09 -4.09
C LEU A 51 -7.74 6.93 -3.85
N ARG A 52 -8.24 6.84 -2.62
CA ARG A 52 -9.34 7.66 -2.13
C ARG A 52 -8.84 9.06 -1.79
N GLN A 53 -9.74 10.04 -1.78
CA GLN A 53 -9.40 11.44 -1.51
C GLN A 53 -8.62 11.59 -0.18
N ASN A 54 -9.07 10.92 0.87
CA ASN A 54 -8.43 10.94 2.20
C ASN A 54 -7.07 10.24 2.28
N GLN A 55 -6.61 9.57 1.21
CA GLN A 55 -5.28 8.96 1.13
C GLN A 55 -4.29 9.85 0.39
N VAL A 56 -4.78 10.87 -0.33
CA VAL A 56 -3.95 11.76 -1.14
C VAL A 56 -3.90 13.18 -0.54
N ASP A 57 -4.94 13.59 0.17
CA ASP A 57 -4.93 14.82 0.97
C ASP A 57 -4.20 14.54 2.30
N LYS A 58 -2.89 14.86 2.35
CA LYS A 58 -2.14 14.98 3.61
C LYS A 58 -2.46 16.30 4.31
#